data_AF-A0A7X1ZG67-F1
#
_entry.id   AF-A0A7X1ZG67-F1
#
_cell.length_a   1.000
_cell.length_b   1.000
_cell.length_c   1.000
_cell.angle_alpha   90.00
_cell.angle_beta   90.00
_cell.angle_gamma   90.00
#
_symmetry.space_group_name_H-M   'P 1'
#
loop_
_entity.id
_entity.type
_entity.pdbx_description
1 polymer ?
#
loop_
_entity_poly.entity_id
_entity_poly.type
_entity_poly.pdbx_seq_one_letter_code
_entity_poly.pdbx_strand_id
1 'polypeptide(L)'
;MTAMRRLRLVDGEGGPAAAPSTAGPSSSSQEMPSVKVALATQDMTAVNAHFAGARTLAIFDVSADGWSLVEAVQFEDATAQDGNGHATGEPHEDDRVGSRLAAMEGCTLLFVKAIGGPAAARVVNARIHPVKVQTDEPVETVLERVRTMLNGTPPPWLRKAMTARAAGDAPRTDFMDDDDDA
;
A
#
# COMPACT_ATOMS: atom_id res chain seq x y z
N MET A 1 -22.46 -9.05 0.21
CA MET A 1 -21.69 -7.98 0.87
C MET A 1 -20.50 -8.63 1.54
N THR A 2 -19.31 -8.53 0.94
CA THR A 2 -18.08 -9.06 1.52
C THR A 2 -17.63 -8.14 2.65
N ALA A 3 -17.39 -8.69 3.84
CA ALA A 3 -16.96 -7.89 4.99
C ALA A 3 -15.44 -7.69 4.95
N MET A 4 -15.01 -6.43 5.04
CA MET A 4 -13.60 -6.07 5.19
C MET A 4 -13.33 -5.64 6.62
N ARG A 5 -12.23 -6.11 7.22
CA ARG A 5 -11.83 -5.70 8.56
C ARG A 5 -10.60 -4.81 8.48
N ARG A 6 -10.74 -3.55 8.88
CA ARG A 6 -9.62 -2.59 8.96
C ARG A 6 -9.12 -2.52 10.40
N LEU A 7 -7.86 -2.92 10.62
CA LEU A 7 -7.17 -2.73 11.89
C LEU A 7 -6.21 -1.56 11.73
N ARG A 8 -6.36 -0.54 12.59
CA ARG A 8 -5.42 0.58 12.69
C ARG A 8 -4.70 0.52 14.02
N LEU A 9 -3.44 0.92 14.01
CA LEU A 9 -2.70 1.12 15.24
C LEU A 9 -3.32 2.33 15.97
N VAL A 10 -3.81 2.12 17.18
CA VAL A 10 -4.22 3.20 18.09
C VAL A 10 -3.10 3.40 19.10
N ASP A 11 -2.67 4.64 19.30
CA ASP A 11 -1.67 4.99 20.31
C ASP A 11 -2.21 4.59 21.69
N GLY A 12 -1.65 3.52 22.27
CA GLY A 12 -2.05 3.00 23.57
C GLY A 12 -1.25 3.69 24.67
N GLU A 13 -1.88 4.59 25.41
CA GLU A 13 -1.29 5.10 26.65
C GLU A 13 -1.38 4.01 27.74
N GLY A 14 -0.24 3.36 28.08
CA GLY A 14 -0.08 2.63 29.35
C GLY A 14 0.72 1.30 29.35
N GLY A 15 2.00 1.33 29.78
CA GLY A 15 2.72 0.18 30.39
C GLY A 15 4.08 -0.19 29.77
N PRO A 16 5.12 -0.58 30.54
CA PRO A 16 6.49 -0.06 30.33
C PRO A 16 7.49 -0.94 29.55
N ALA A 17 8.57 -0.26 29.12
CA ALA A 17 9.89 -0.71 28.62
C ALA A 17 9.98 -1.07 27.12
N ALA A 18 10.76 -0.39 26.26
CA ALA A 18 11.83 0.59 26.47
C ALA A 18 12.09 1.42 25.17
N ALA A 19 12.15 2.75 25.32
CA ALA A 19 13.13 3.66 24.68
C ALA A 19 12.81 5.09 25.17
N PRO A 20 13.81 5.92 25.55
CA PRO A 20 13.54 7.29 26.00
C PRO A 20 13.46 8.24 24.81
N SER A 21 12.35 8.96 24.67
CA SER A 21 12.39 10.35 24.23
C SER A 21 11.14 11.08 24.67
N THR A 22 11.28 11.79 25.78
CA THR A 22 10.40 12.90 26.15
C THR A 22 10.54 14.00 25.09
N ALA A 23 9.52 14.17 24.25
CA ALA A 23 9.32 15.40 23.49
C ALA A 23 7.92 15.93 23.84
N GLY A 24 7.87 17.03 24.58
CA GLY A 24 6.65 17.81 24.80
C GLY A 24 6.11 18.42 23.50
N PRO A 25 4.91 18.99 23.51
CA PRO A 25 4.27 19.49 22.29
C PRO A 25 4.99 20.78 21.86
N SER A 26 5.80 20.69 20.81
CA SER A 26 6.51 21.84 20.23
C SER A 26 6.41 21.80 18.71
N SER A 27 5.45 22.58 18.21
CA SER A 27 5.54 23.44 17.02
C SER A 27 6.29 22.94 15.76
N SER A 28 5.52 22.91 14.67
CA SER A 28 5.96 22.84 13.26
C SER A 28 6.83 21.63 12.90
N SER A 29 6.23 20.44 12.97
CA SER A 29 6.77 19.24 12.33
C SER A 29 6.76 19.47 10.83
N GLN A 30 7.91 19.80 10.27
CA GLN A 30 8.14 19.63 8.84
C GLN A 30 7.95 18.13 8.58
N GLU A 31 6.78 17.72 8.09
CA GLU A 31 6.47 16.32 7.79
C GLU A 31 7.55 15.82 6.84
N MET A 32 8.45 14.99 7.37
CA MET A 32 9.53 14.38 6.61
C MET A 32 8.88 13.61 5.46
N PRO A 33 9.40 13.74 4.23
CA PRO A 33 8.71 13.21 3.08
C PRO A 33 8.67 11.67 3.18
N SER A 34 7.46 11.14 3.35
CA SER A 34 7.21 9.72 3.50
C SER A 34 6.30 9.18 2.40
N VAL A 35 6.40 7.88 2.16
CA VAL A 35 5.60 7.16 1.16
C VAL A 35 4.82 6.05 1.82
N LYS A 36 3.59 5.85 1.38
CA LYS A 36 2.77 4.72 1.81
C LYS A 36 3.07 3.50 0.94
N VAL A 37 3.37 2.39 1.58
CA VAL A 37 3.74 1.12 0.95
C VAL A 37 2.74 0.06 1.36
N ALA A 38 2.06 -0.55 0.39
CA ALA A 38 1.21 -1.72 0.61
C ALA A 38 2.01 -3.00 0.39
N LEU A 39 1.86 -3.96 1.30
CA LEU A 39 2.48 -5.28 1.24
C LEU A 39 1.38 -6.35 1.19
N ALA A 40 1.38 -7.19 0.15
CA ALA A 40 0.45 -8.31 0.03
C ALA A 40 0.97 -9.54 0.78
N THR A 41 0.25 -9.94 1.83
CA THR A 41 0.69 -10.99 2.76
C THR A 41 -0.46 -11.88 3.22
N GLN A 42 -0.14 -13.14 3.51
CA GLN A 42 -1.05 -14.08 4.16
C GLN A 42 -0.97 -14.02 5.69
N ASP A 43 0.19 -13.64 6.23
CA ASP A 43 0.57 -13.87 7.64
C ASP A 43 1.17 -12.66 8.37
N MET A 44 1.33 -11.50 7.71
CA MET A 44 1.98 -10.28 8.24
C MET A 44 3.49 -10.39 8.50
N THR A 45 4.13 -11.51 8.15
CA THR A 45 5.57 -11.74 8.38
C THR A 45 6.38 -11.59 7.10
N ALA A 46 5.80 -11.96 5.96
CA ALA A 46 6.44 -11.88 4.65
C ALA A 46 5.47 -11.41 3.55
N VAL A 47 6.03 -10.83 2.49
CA VAL A 47 5.35 -10.62 1.21
C VAL A 47 5.32 -11.96 0.48
N ASN A 48 4.23 -12.70 0.65
CA ASN A 48 4.07 -14.06 0.14
C ASN A 48 2.74 -14.29 -0.59
N ALA A 49 1.90 -13.25 -0.75
CA ALA A 49 0.58 -13.39 -1.35
C ALA A 49 0.51 -12.90 -2.79
N HIS A 50 -0.37 -13.54 -3.57
CA HIS A 50 -0.87 -13.00 -4.82
C HIS A 50 -1.82 -11.84 -4.53
N PHE A 51 -1.93 -10.86 -5.43
CA PHE A 51 -2.77 -9.66 -5.20
C PHE A 51 -4.23 -10.01 -4.88
N ALA A 52 -4.91 -10.73 -5.77
CA ALA A 52 -6.33 -11.08 -5.60
C ALA A 52 -6.59 -12.12 -4.49
N GLY A 53 -5.57 -12.92 -4.13
CA GLY A 53 -5.66 -13.93 -3.07
C GLY A 53 -5.07 -13.49 -1.73
N ALA A 54 -4.63 -12.23 -1.61
CA ALA A 54 -4.07 -11.72 -0.37
C ALA A 54 -5.14 -11.67 0.71
N ARG A 55 -4.84 -12.32 1.83
CA ARG A 55 -5.63 -12.25 3.08
C ARG A 55 -5.49 -10.89 3.74
N THR A 56 -4.30 -10.30 3.66
CA THR A 56 -4.03 -9.00 4.26
C THR A 56 -3.25 -8.11 3.31
N LEU A 57 -3.66 -6.84 3.23
CA LEU A 57 -2.83 -5.77 2.72
C LEU A 57 -2.33 -4.96 3.91
N ALA A 58 -1.03 -5.06 4.19
CA ALA A 58 -0.38 -4.31 5.25
C ALA A 58 0.16 -3.00 4.70
N ILE A 59 -0.28 -1.87 5.25
CA ILE A 59 0.05 -0.53 4.78
C ILE A 59 1.00 0.10 5.78
N PHE A 60 2.20 0.42 5.31
CA PHE A 60 3.24 1.08 6.08
C PHE A 60 3.46 2.50 5.57
N ASP A 61 3.73 3.43 6.48
CA ASP A 61 4.32 4.71 6.14
C ASP A 61 5.84 4.56 6.28
N VAL A 62 6.59 4.86 5.21
CA VAL A 62 8.03 4.67 5.16
C VAL A 62 8.70 6.00 4.86
N SER A 63 9.65 6.36 5.70
CA SER A 63 10.47 7.58 5.59
C SER A 63 11.96 7.20 5.55
N ALA A 64 12.81 8.22 5.46
CA ALA A 64 14.25 8.05 5.59
C ALA A 64 14.67 7.48 6.97
N ASP A 65 13.97 7.86 8.04
CA ASP A 65 14.36 7.47 9.40
C ASP A 65 13.90 6.06 9.76
N GLY A 66 12.78 5.61 9.21
CA GLY A 66 12.18 4.32 9.53
C GLY A 66 10.80 4.13 8.91
N TRP A 67 10.03 3.20 9.46
CA TRP A 67 8.67 2.89 9.02
C TRP A 67 7.74 2.61 10.20
N SER A 68 6.45 2.82 9.98
CA SER A 68 5.39 2.47 10.93
C SER A 68 4.22 1.80 10.21
N LEU A 69 3.60 0.82 10.87
CA LEU A 69 2.36 0.21 10.37
C LEU A 69 1.22 1.21 10.54
N VAL A 70 0.61 1.62 9.44
CA VAL A 70 -0.55 2.52 9.45
C VAL A 70 -1.83 1.73 9.61
N GLU A 71 -1.96 0.68 8.80
CA GLU A 71 -3.20 -0.08 8.71
C GLU A 71 -2.94 -1.49 8.18
N ALA A 72 -3.69 -2.47 8.69
CA ALA A 72 -3.76 -3.81 8.11
C ALA A 72 -5.21 -4.09 7.71
N VAL A 73 -5.44 -4.24 6.41
CA VAL A 73 -6.77 -4.52 5.85
C VAL A 73 -6.87 -6.00 5.56
N GLN A 74 -7.78 -6.69 6.24
CA GLN A 74 -8.06 -8.11 6.06
C GLN A 74 -9.27 -8.34 5.15
N PHE A 75 -9.15 -9.32 4.27
CA PHE A 75 -10.13 -9.74 3.28
C PHE A 75 -10.57 -11.17 3.59
N GLU A 76 -11.88 -11.40 3.76
CA GLU A 76 -12.44 -12.73 4.04
C GLU A 76 -12.54 -13.59 2.76
N ASP A 77 -12.49 -12.97 1.59
CA ASP A 77 -12.54 -13.55 0.23
C ASP A 77 -11.18 -14.02 -0.31
N ALA A 78 -10.18 -14.23 0.55
CA ALA A 78 -8.87 -14.70 0.15
C ALA A 78 -8.92 -16.19 -0.26
N THR A 79 -9.15 -16.46 -1.55
CA THR A 79 -9.19 -17.83 -2.07
C THR A 79 -7.80 -18.42 -2.28
N ALA A 80 -7.72 -19.75 -2.26
CA ALA A 80 -6.52 -20.50 -2.62
C ALA A 80 -6.04 -20.14 -4.05
N GLN A 81 -4.72 -20.16 -4.24
CA GLN A 81 -3.97 -19.58 -5.37
C GLN A 81 -4.18 -20.24 -6.75
N ASP A 82 -5.06 -21.22 -6.81
CA ASP A 82 -5.41 -22.03 -7.95
C ASP A 82 -6.69 -21.45 -8.57
N GLY A 83 -6.53 -20.68 -9.64
CA GLY A 83 -7.59 -19.94 -10.34
C GLY A 83 -8.66 -20.80 -11.01
N ASN A 84 -9.23 -21.77 -10.30
CA ASN A 84 -10.19 -22.76 -10.81
C ASN A 84 -11.51 -22.78 -10.02
N GLY A 85 -11.83 -21.72 -9.29
CA GLY A 85 -13.04 -21.58 -8.46
C GLY A 85 -14.17 -20.79 -9.10
N HIS A 86 -14.61 -21.15 -10.31
CA HIS A 86 -15.92 -20.70 -10.83
C HIS A 86 -17.01 -21.69 -10.40
N ALA A 87 -17.43 -21.63 -9.13
CA ALA A 87 -18.74 -22.12 -8.69
C ALA A 87 -19.01 -21.73 -7.23
N THR A 88 -20.22 -21.24 -6.97
CA THR A 88 -20.87 -21.01 -5.66
C THR A 88 -20.47 -19.74 -4.88
N GLY A 89 -21.27 -18.67 -5.01
CA GLY A 89 -21.39 -17.59 -4.01
C GLY A 89 -20.22 -16.62 -3.84
N GLU A 90 -19.04 -16.91 -4.39
CA GLU A 90 -17.83 -16.10 -4.28
C GLU A 90 -17.90 -14.80 -5.13
N PRO A 91 -17.41 -13.65 -4.62
CA PRO A 91 -17.40 -12.40 -5.36
C PRO A 91 -16.56 -12.51 -6.65
N HIS A 92 -16.98 -11.81 -7.71
CA HIS A 92 -16.28 -11.82 -8.99
C HIS A 92 -14.84 -11.30 -8.82
N GLU A 93 -13.89 -11.78 -9.62
CA GLU A 93 -12.49 -11.33 -9.55
C GLU A 93 -12.38 -9.79 -9.68
N ASP A 94 -13.28 -9.19 -10.45
CA ASP A 94 -13.41 -7.74 -10.61
C ASP A 94 -13.70 -7.01 -9.28
N ASP A 95 -14.67 -7.52 -8.51
CA ASP A 95 -15.06 -6.99 -7.21
C ASP A 95 -13.91 -7.09 -6.19
N ARG A 96 -13.13 -8.18 -6.28
CA ARG A 96 -11.97 -8.41 -5.40
C ARG A 96 -10.82 -7.43 -5.66
N VAL A 97 -10.61 -7.06 -6.92
CA VAL A 97 -9.60 -6.07 -7.30
C VAL A 97 -10.02 -4.68 -6.85
N GLY A 98 -11.29 -4.31 -7.04
CA GLY A 98 -11.83 -3.01 -6.63
C GLY A 98 -11.68 -2.76 -5.12
N SER A 99 -12.08 -3.73 -4.29
CA SER A 99 -11.98 -3.60 -2.83
C SER A 99 -10.54 -3.46 -2.34
N ARG A 100 -9.60 -4.19 -2.95
CA ARG A 100 -8.16 -4.09 -2.66
C ARG A 100 -7.55 -2.76 -3.09
N LEU A 101 -7.97 -2.20 -4.22
CA LEU A 101 -7.56 -0.87 -4.65
C LEU A 101 -8.03 0.22 -3.67
N ALA A 102 -9.29 0.13 -3.21
CA ALA A 102 -9.82 1.03 -2.19
C ALA A 102 -9.09 0.89 -0.84
N ALA A 103 -8.56 -0.29 -0.53
CA ALA A 103 -7.71 -0.47 0.65
C ALA A 103 -6.37 0.27 0.53
N MET A 104 -5.81 0.38 -0.68
CA MET A 104 -4.51 0.99 -0.96
C MET A 104 -4.60 2.46 -1.38
N GLU A 105 -5.71 3.13 -1.08
CA GLU A 105 -5.86 4.54 -1.43
C GLU A 105 -4.76 5.39 -0.78
N GLY A 106 -4.07 6.17 -1.61
CA GLY A 106 -2.91 6.98 -1.20
C GLY A 106 -1.60 6.21 -1.03
N CYS A 107 -1.55 4.90 -1.34
CA CYS A 107 -0.31 4.16 -1.45
C CYS A 107 0.46 4.57 -2.72
N THR A 108 1.78 4.53 -2.65
CA THR A 108 2.68 4.80 -3.78
C THR A 108 3.26 3.51 -4.35
N LEU A 109 3.49 2.52 -3.48
CA LEU A 109 4.11 1.24 -3.81
C LEU A 109 3.23 0.09 -3.36
N LEU A 110 3.22 -0.98 -4.15
CA LEU A 110 2.66 -2.28 -3.78
C LEU A 110 3.73 -3.35 -3.96
N PHE A 111 4.10 -4.08 -2.91
CA PHE A 111 4.90 -5.30 -3.03
C PHE A 111 4.01 -6.53 -3.00
N VAL A 112 4.22 -7.43 -3.95
CA VAL A 112 3.35 -8.59 -4.17
C VAL A 112 4.11 -9.78 -4.76
N LYS A 113 3.73 -11.01 -4.40
CA LYS A 113 4.33 -12.22 -4.99
C LYS A 113 3.94 -12.41 -6.46
N ALA A 114 2.66 -12.19 -6.78
CA ALA A 114 2.19 -12.18 -8.15
C ALA A 114 0.90 -11.36 -8.32
N ILE A 115 0.72 -10.81 -9.51
CA ILE A 115 -0.44 -10.02 -9.89
C ILE A 115 -0.76 -10.29 -11.37
N GLY A 116 -2.04 -10.51 -11.68
CA GLY A 116 -2.50 -10.69 -13.05
C GLY A 116 -2.45 -9.38 -13.84
N GLY A 117 -2.27 -9.46 -15.15
CA GLY A 117 -2.15 -8.28 -16.04
C GLY A 117 -3.29 -7.25 -15.89
N PRO A 118 -4.58 -7.66 -15.92
CA PRO A 118 -5.71 -6.74 -15.74
C PRO A 118 -5.69 -6.03 -14.39
N ALA A 119 -5.39 -6.75 -13.30
CA ALA A 119 -5.28 -6.16 -11.97
C ALA A 119 -4.09 -5.18 -11.87
N ALA A 120 -2.93 -5.55 -12.44
CA ALA A 120 -1.75 -4.69 -12.48
C ALA A 120 -2.02 -3.38 -13.23
N ALA A 121 -2.73 -3.44 -14.35
CA ALA A 121 -3.14 -2.24 -15.09
C ALA A 121 -3.98 -1.29 -14.21
N ARG A 122 -4.93 -1.82 -13.44
CA ARG A 122 -5.74 -1.00 -12.52
C ARG A 122 -4.92 -0.41 -11.38
N VAL A 123 -3.97 -1.15 -10.82
CA VAL A 123 -3.02 -0.66 -9.79
C VAL A 123 -2.19 0.50 -10.32
N VAL A 124 -1.63 0.38 -11.53
CA VAL A 124 -0.87 1.45 -12.18
C VAL A 124 -1.75 2.66 -12.51
N ASN A 125 -2.99 2.45 -12.95
CA ASN A 125 -3.95 3.53 -13.20
C ASN A 125 -4.29 4.29 -11.91
N ALA A 126 -4.34 3.60 -10.77
CA ALA A 126 -4.47 4.18 -9.43
C ALA A 126 -3.18 4.86 -8.93
N ARG A 127 -2.16 5.04 -9.79
CA ARG A 127 -0.85 5.66 -9.48
C ARG A 127 -0.04 4.91 -8.42
N ILE A 128 -0.32 3.62 -8.22
CA ILE A 128 0.46 2.73 -7.35
C ILE A 128 1.44 1.97 -8.24
N HIS A 129 2.72 1.93 -7.87
CA HIS A 129 3.72 1.15 -8.60
C HIS A 129 3.82 -0.27 -8.03
N PRO A 130 3.41 -1.31 -8.79
CA PRO A 130 3.53 -2.69 -8.33
C PRO A 130 4.97 -3.20 -8.52
N VAL A 131 5.54 -3.76 -7.46
CA VAL A 131 6.85 -4.40 -7.42
C VAL A 131 6.65 -5.88 -7.10
N LYS A 132 7.02 -6.74 -8.04
CA LYS A 132 6.94 -8.19 -7.87
C LYS A 132 8.16 -8.71 -7.12
N VAL A 133 7.94 -9.44 -6.03
CA VAL A 133 9.00 -10.20 -5.36
C VAL A 133 9.16 -11.56 -6.04
N GLN A 134 10.41 -12.03 -6.21
CA GLN A 134 10.68 -13.31 -6.88
C GLN A 134 10.41 -14.51 -5.96
N THR A 135 10.71 -14.35 -4.68
CA THR A 135 10.48 -15.32 -3.61
C THR A 135 9.80 -14.63 -2.45
N ASP A 136 9.31 -15.42 -1.49
CA ASP A 136 8.75 -14.85 -0.26
C ASP A 136 9.83 -14.04 0.45
N GLU A 137 9.51 -12.79 0.76
CA GLU A 137 10.47 -11.82 1.28
C GLU A 137 9.95 -11.28 2.61
N PRO A 138 10.74 -11.30 3.70
CA PRO A 138 10.31 -10.76 4.98
C PRO A 138 9.88 -9.29 4.87
N VAL A 139 8.84 -8.92 5.61
CA VAL A 139 8.30 -7.55 5.61
C VAL A 139 9.39 -6.54 5.91
N GLU A 140 10.22 -6.79 6.93
CA GLU A 140 11.31 -5.91 7.34
C GLU A 140 12.35 -5.69 6.23
N THR A 141 12.71 -6.74 5.50
CA THR A 141 13.64 -6.65 4.37
C THR A 141 13.11 -5.75 3.26
N VAL A 142 11.81 -5.89 2.94
CA VAL A 142 11.15 -5.05 1.94
C VAL A 142 11.13 -3.59 2.38
N LEU A 143 10.79 -3.32 3.64
CA LEU A 143 10.72 -1.97 4.19
C LEU A 143 12.10 -1.30 4.27
N GLU A 144 13.14 -2.04 4.67
CA GLU A 144 14.52 -1.53 4.70
C GLU A 144 15.04 -1.21 3.29
N ARG A 145 14.67 -2.01 2.28
CA ARG A 145 14.99 -1.69 0.87
C ARG A 145 14.34 -0.38 0.42
N VAL A 146 13.09 -0.15 0.79
CA VAL A 146 12.40 1.11 0.48
C VAL A 146 13.07 2.27 1.22
N ARG A 147 13.33 2.15 2.52
CA ARG A 147 14.04 3.15 3.32
C ARG A 147 15.41 3.50 2.74
N THR A 148 16.19 2.50 2.34
CA THR A 148 17.51 2.69 1.70
C THR A 148 17.37 3.44 0.37
N MET A 149 16.37 3.09 -0.44
CA MET A 149 16.07 3.80 -1.69
C MET A 149 15.69 5.27 -1.45
N LEU A 150 14.94 5.56 -0.37
CA LEU A 150 14.56 6.93 0.00
C LEU A 150 15.76 7.76 0.49
N ASN A 151 16.67 7.17 1.27
CA ASN A 151 17.90 7.83 1.75
C ASN A 151 18.97 8.04 0.67
N GLY A 152 18.99 7.18 -0.34
CA GLY A 152 19.95 7.25 -1.42
C GLY A 152 19.53 8.25 -2.50
N THR A 153 19.25 7.74 -3.69
CA THR A 153 18.73 8.53 -4.81
C THR A 153 17.40 7.94 -5.23
N PRO A 154 16.27 8.40 -4.62
CA PRO A 154 14.96 7.89 -5.00
C PRO A 154 14.73 8.13 -6.50
N PRO A 155 14.07 7.22 -7.22
CA PRO A 155 13.76 7.41 -8.63
C PRO A 155 13.01 8.73 -8.89
N PRO A 156 13.18 9.37 -10.06
CA PRO A 156 12.52 10.65 -10.36
C PRO A 156 11.00 10.62 -10.17
N TRP A 157 10.36 9.51 -10.54
CA TRP A 157 8.92 9.33 -10.37
C TRP A 157 8.50 9.29 -8.89
N LEU A 158 9.32 8.70 -8.02
CA LEU A 158 9.06 8.60 -6.59
C LEU A 158 9.24 9.94 -5.90
N ARG A 159 10.28 10.70 -6.29
CA ARG A 159 10.45 12.10 -5.85
C ARG A 159 9.22 12.94 -6.15
N LYS A 160 8.70 12.84 -7.39
CA LYS A 160 7.48 13.56 -7.79
C LYS A 160 6.27 13.16 -6.95
N ALA A 161 6.09 11.86 -6.67
CA ALA A 161 5.00 11.37 -5.82
C ALA A 161 5.09 11.88 -4.38
N MET A 162 6.30 11.94 -3.80
CA MET A 162 6.55 12.48 -2.46
C MET A 162 6.19 13.98 -2.38
N THR A 163 6.59 14.77 -3.39
CA THR A 163 6.28 16.22 -3.45
C THR A 163 4.78 16.49 -3.68
N ALA A 164 4.13 15.72 -4.55
CA ALA A 164 2.70 15.87 -4.81
C ALA A 164 1.85 15.62 -3.55
N ARG A 165 2.23 14.63 -2.74
CA ARG A 165 1.57 14.33 -1.46
C ARG A 165 1.79 15.44 -0.44
N ALA A 166 3.01 15.97 -0.33
CA ALA A 166 3.33 17.09 0.56
C ALA A 166 2.60 18.40 0.17
N ALA A 167 2.28 18.57 -1.11
CA ALA A 167 1.57 19.74 -1.63
C ALA A 167 0.03 19.63 -1.55
N GLY A 168 -0.53 18.49 -1.10
CA GLY A 168 -1.97 18.28 -1.03
C GLY A 168 -2.69 18.32 -2.39
N ASP A 169 -1.98 18.07 -3.49
CA ASP A 169 -2.54 18.21 -4.84
C ASP A 169 -3.56 17.09 -5.10
N ALA A 170 -4.84 17.45 -5.00
CA ALA A 170 -5.95 16.68 -5.53
C ALA A 170 -5.77 16.53 -7.06
N PRO A 171 -6.24 15.42 -7.65
CA PRO A 171 -5.97 15.12 -9.06
C PRO A 171 -6.55 16.21 -9.96
N ARG A 172 -5.69 16.98 -10.64
CA ARG A 172 -6.09 17.68 -11.86
C ARG A 172 -6.35 16.62 -12.92
N THR A 173 -7.62 16.31 -13.13
CA THR A 173 -8.06 15.67 -14.36
C THR A 173 -7.97 16.71 -15.46
N ASP A 174 -6.79 16.87 -16.05
CA ASP A 174 -6.66 17.48 -17.38
C ASP A 174 -7.14 16.41 -18.38
N PHE A 175 -8.46 16.18 -18.38
CA PHE A 175 -9.13 15.49 -19.46
C PHE A 175 -9.27 16.53 -20.58
N MET A 176 -8.72 16.18 -21.72
CA MET A 176 -8.72 16.96 -22.94
C MET A 176 -10.17 17.21 -23.37
N ASP A 177 -10.68 18.42 -23.11
CA ASP A 177 -11.81 19.02 -23.83
C ASP A 177 -11.22 19.57 -25.15
N ASP A 178 -11.14 18.70 -26.17
CA ASP A 178 -10.75 18.96 -27.57
C ASP A 178 -11.30 17.71 -28.31
N ASP A 179 -12.36 17.70 -29.12
CA ASP A 179 -12.98 18.71 -29.98
C ASP A 179 -14.52 18.56 -29.92
N ASP A 180 -15.23 19.65 -29.62
CA ASP A 180 -16.58 19.92 -30.13
C ASP A 180 -16.40 21.01 -31.19
N ASP A 181 -16.19 20.61 -32.44
CA ASP A 181 -16.27 21.52 -33.59
C ASP A 181 -16.70 20.76 -34.86
N ALA A 182 -17.90 21.17 -35.33
CA ALA A 182 -18.52 21.04 -36.65
C ALA A 182 -19.31 19.76 -37.01
#